data_AF-A0ABC8J900-F1
#
_entry.id   AF-A0ABC8J900-F1
#
_cell.length_a   1.000
_cell.length_b   1.000
_cell.length_c   1.000
_cell.angle_alpha   90.00
_cell.angle_beta   90.00
_cell.angle_gamma   90.00
#
_symmetry.space_group_name_H-M   'P 1'
#
loop_
_entity.id
_entity.type
_entity.pdbx_description
1 polymer ?
#
loop_
_entity_poly.entity_id
_entity_poly.type
_entity_poly.pdbx_seq_one_letter_code
_entity_poly.pdbx_strand_id
1 'polypeptide(L)' 'MANQKGALEGFYRLIMRRNSVYVSFIIAGAFFGERAVDYGVHKLWESKNVGKRYEDISVLGQRPVEE' A
#
# COMPACT_ATOMS: atom_id res chain seq x y z
N MET A 1 -22.03 26.00 13.18
CA MET A 1 -21.80 24.76 12.39
C MET A 1 -21.31 25.11 10.98
N ALA A 2 -20.12 25.69 10.87
CA ALA A 2 -19.53 26.07 9.58
C ALA A 2 -18.02 25.82 9.65
N ASN A 3 -17.56 24.65 9.19
CA ASN A 3 -16.14 24.49 8.80
C ASN A 3 -15.84 23.26 7.93
N GLN A 4 -16.67 22.21 7.94
CA GLN A 4 -16.42 21.01 7.12
C GLN A 4 -16.75 21.21 5.63
N LYS A 5 -17.77 22.02 5.32
CA LYS A 5 -18.16 22.28 3.93
C LYS A 5 -17.09 23.06 3.16
N GLY A 6 -16.40 24.00 3.82
CA GLY A 6 -15.38 24.85 3.17
C GLY A 6 -14.09 24.11 2.80
N ALA A 7 -13.59 23.22 3.65
CA ALA A 7 -12.35 22.49 3.36
C ALA A 7 -12.52 21.45 2.24
N LEU A 8 -13.61 20.67 2.29
CA LEU A 8 -13.93 19.70 1.23
C LEU A 8 -14.26 20.40 -0.09
N GLU A 9 -14.96 21.54 -0.04
CA GLU A 9 -15.23 22.35 -1.23
C GLU A 9 -13.96 22.98 -1.80
N GLY A 10 -13.03 23.41 -0.94
CA GLY A 10 -11.70 23.88 -1.34
C GLY A 10 -10.89 22.78 -2.03
N PHE A 11 -10.88 21.58 -1.47
CA PHE A 11 -10.23 20.41 -2.07
C PHE A 11 -10.84 20.04 -3.43
N TYR A 12 -12.18 20.03 -3.51
CA TYR A 12 -12.90 19.77 -4.75
C TYR A 12 -12.53 20.78 -5.85
N ARG A 13 -12.53 22.08 -5.52
CA ARG A 13 -12.14 23.13 -6.47
C ARG A 13 -10.70 23.01 -6.94
N LEU A 14 -9.80 22.55 -6.09
CA LEU A 14 -8.38 22.39 -6.38
C LEU A 14 -8.09 21.18 -7.28
N ILE A 15 -8.65 20.01 -6.95
CA ILE A 15 -8.26 18.74 -7.54
C ILE A 15 -9.27 18.24 -8.58
N MET A 16 -10.57 18.41 -8.32
CA MET A 16 -11.64 17.76 -9.10
C MET A 16 -12.17 18.64 -10.25
N ARG A 17 -11.89 19.95 -10.26
CA ARG A 17 -12.51 20.90 -11.20
C ARG A 17 -11.97 20.85 -12.63
N ARG A 18 -10.71 20.47 -12.82
CA ARG A 18 -10.05 20.44 -14.15
C ARG A 18 -9.63 19.02 -14.49
N ASN A 19 -10.10 18.48 -15.61
CA ASN A 19 -9.79 17.11 -16.04
C ASN A 19 -8.29 16.82 -16.04
N SER A 20 -7.46 17.74 -16.55
CA SER A 20 -6.00 17.55 -16.55
C SER A 20 -5.41 17.39 -15.14
N VAL A 21 -5.89 18.16 -14.17
CA VAL A 21 -5.45 18.06 -12.77
C VAL A 21 -6.01 16.79 -12.12
N TYR A 22 -7.30 16.52 -12.34
CA TYR A 22 -7.99 15.36 -11.79
C TYR A 22 -7.36 14.03 -12.23
N VAL A 23 -7.14 13.87 -13.54
CA VAL A 23 -6.51 12.65 -14.09
C VAL A 23 -5.08 12.48 -13.57
N SER A 24 -4.31 13.57 -13.50
CA SER A 24 -2.96 13.53 -12.93
C SER A 24 -2.97 13.12 -11.45
N PHE A 25 -3.94 13.64 -10.69
CA PHE A 25 -4.13 13.29 -9.28
C PHE A 25 -4.52 11.82 -9.11
N ILE A 26 -5.39 11.27 -9.98
CA ILE A 26 -5.71 9.83 -9.97
C ILE A 26 -4.45 9.00 -10.20
N ILE A 27 -3.66 9.32 -11.22
CA ILE A 27 -2.45 8.55 -11.56
C ILE A 27 -1.44 8.60 -10.41
N ALA A 28 -1.18 9.79 -9.88
CA ALA A 28 -0.29 9.95 -8.73
C ALA A 28 -0.82 9.19 -7.51
N GLY A 29 -2.11 9.35 -7.20
CA GLY A 29 -2.78 8.66 -6.10
C GLY A 29 -2.71 7.14 -6.23
N ALA A 30 -2.89 6.60 -7.43
CA ALA A 30 -2.77 5.16 -7.71
C ALA A 30 -1.32 4.68 -7.50
N PHE A 31 -0.33 5.40 -8.02
CA PHE A 31 1.09 5.05 -7.88
C PHE A 31 1.52 4.98 -6.41
N PHE A 32 1.17 5.98 -5.61
CA PHE A 32 1.49 5.99 -4.18
C PHE A 32 0.61 5.03 -3.38
N GLY A 33 -0.67 4.94 -3.73
CA GLY A 33 -1.65 4.09 -3.05
C GLY A 33 -1.31 2.60 -3.17
N GLU A 34 -0.94 2.14 -4.36
CA GLU A 34 -0.49 0.76 -4.59
C GLU A 34 0.66 0.39 -3.64
N ARG A 35 1.71 1.21 -3.58
CA ARG A 35 2.89 0.94 -2.74
C ARG A 35 2.56 0.97 -1.26
N ALA A 36 1.71 1.90 -0.82
CA ALA A 36 1.30 2.00 0.57
C ALA A 36 0.48 0.78 1.01
N VAL A 37 -0.47 0.35 0.18
CA VAL A 37 -1.32 -0.82 0.46
C VAL A 37 -0.49 -2.10 0.44
N ASP A 38 0.34 -2.30 -0.59
CA ASP A 38 1.20 -3.48 -0.72
C ASP A 38 2.13 -3.63 0.49
N TYR A 39 2.87 -2.57 0.83
CA TYR A 39 3.74 -2.58 2.01
C TYR A 39 2.97 -2.85 3.31
N GLY A 40 1.82 -2.20 3.48
CA GLY A 40 1.00 -2.37 4.67
C GLY A 40 0.48 -3.79 4.84
N VAL A 41 -0.05 -4.38 3.77
CA VAL A 41 -0.58 -5.74 3.76
C VAL A 41 0.55 -6.76 3.92
N HIS A 42 1.66 -6.58 3.20
CA HIS A 42 2.82 -7.46 3.30
C HIS A 42 3.36 -7.51 4.72
N LYS A 43 3.57 -6.34 5.35
CA LYS A 43 4.07 -6.27 6.72
C LYS A 43 3.09 -6.88 7.73
N LEU A 44 1.79 -6.69 7.52
CA LEU A 44 0.77 -7.33 8.35
C LEU A 44 0.82 -8.86 8.21
N TRP A 45 0.98 -9.35 6.98
CA TRP A 45 1.11 -10.77 6.69
C TRP A 45 2.36 -11.38 7.34
N GLU A 46 3.52 -10.74 7.20
CA GLU A 46 4.76 -11.18 7.84
C GLU A 46 4.62 -11.26 9.36
N SER A 47 4.06 -10.21 9.98
CA SER A 47 3.83 -10.17 11.42
C SER A 47 2.90 -11.29 11.91
N LYS A 48 1.95 -11.74 11.08
CA LYS A 48 1.03 -12.84 11.42
C LYS A 48 1.57 -14.22 11.09
N ASN A 49 2.59 -14.32 10.25
CA ASN A 49 3.18 -15.58 9.79
C ASN A 49 4.63 -15.78 10.25
N VAL A 50 5.04 -15.09 11.32
CA VAL A 50 6.33 -15.31 11.97
C VAL A 50 6.50 -16.78 12.33
N GLY A 51 7.64 -17.36 11.95
CA GLY A 51 7.97 -18.76 12.19
C GLY A 51 7.45 -19.73 11.14
N LYS A 52 6.69 -19.25 10.14
CA LYS A 52 6.10 -20.08 9.08
C LYS A 52 6.65 -19.77 7.69
N ARG A 53 7.40 -18.68 7.54
CA ARG A 53 7.95 -18.28 6.24
C ARG A 53 9.13 -19.17 5.89
N TYR A 54 9.47 -19.22 4.60
CA TYR A 54 10.60 -20.02 4.12
C TYR A 54 11.91 -19.64 4.83
N GLU A 55 12.12 -18.36 5.07
CA GLU A 55 13.26 -17.80 5.81
C GLU A 55 13.30 -18.20 7.29
N ASP A 56 12.18 -18.61 7.88
CA ASP A 56 12.11 -19.01 9.29
C ASP A 56 12.45 -20.50 9.50
N ILE A 57 12.69 -21.27 8.42
CA ILE A 57 12.98 -22.72 8.49
C ILE A 57 14.48 -22.92 8.79
N SER A 58 14.80 -23.37 10.01
CA SER A 58 16.18 -23.50 10.50
C SER A 58 17.03 -24.57 9.79
N VAL A 59 16.42 -25.67 9.37
CA VAL A 59 17.11 -26.83 8.74
C VAL A 59 17.05 -26.81 7.21
N LEU A 60 16.69 -25.67 6.64
CA LEU A 60 16.49 -25.53 5.22
C LEU A 60 17.80 -25.76 4.44
N GLY A 61 17.75 -26.61 3.43
CA GLY A 61 18.93 -26.95 2.60
C GLY A 61 19.93 -27.93 3.24
N GLN A 62 19.68 -28.38 4.48
CA GLN A 62 20.56 -29.36 5.16
C GLN A 62 20.26 -30.82 4.79
N ARG A 63 19.34 -31.06 3.85
CA ARG A 63 18.98 -32.42 3.46
C ARG A 63 20.14 -33.02 2.64
N PRO A 64 20.75 -34.13 3.08
CA PRO A 64 21.78 -34.79 2.30
C PRO A 64 21.18 -35.27 0.98
N VAL A 65 21.91 -35.11 -0.11
CA VAL A 65 21.56 -35.69 -1.40
C VAL A 65 21.87 -37.17 -1.29
N GLU A 66 20.83 -38.01 -1.29
CA GLU A 66 21.01 -39.47 -1.39
C GLU A 66 21.56 -39.77 -2.79
N GLU A 67 22.76 -40.38 -2.83
CA GLU A 67 23.45 -40.85 -4.04
C GLU A 67 22.80 -42.10 -4.64
#